data_AF-A0A2L2TRQ3-F1
#
_entry.id   AF-A0A2L2TRQ3-F1
#
_cell.length_a   1.000
_cell.length_b   1.000
_cell.length_c   1.000
_cell.angle_alpha   90.00
_cell.angle_beta   90.00
_cell.angle_gamma   90.00
#
_symmetry.space_group_name_H-M   'P 1'
#
loop_
_entity.id
_entity.type
_entity.pdbx_description
1 polymer ?
#
loop_
_entity_poly.entity_id
_entity_poly.type
_entity_poly.pdbx_seq_one_letter_code
_entity_poly.pdbx_strand_id
1 'polypeptide(L)'
;MRYTTRDTAACFELLPPEILLPIVTSLPGLDTLWNLMRASPHIWRLFSSHALTITEGILSGPNSILPPKVRELIRGVILVRSKALLFRNLDEFQTQFLRGVVPIREPEDAKFITLGPESLSTSIVPLPILQSVIATAYQISVLSQACLSSYLARLKNVRPLHAFNPKPYYTHGYGPNDDWVAAWDREFVGIPAKVVDAGQPSWVEEMRALRAIWIIQLVGEIKAVVGDKIGKSWAKEDIDILSQMNAEDLVERPDSSISKAEEIRTAMDYLTSLGRAQNDNYYRLPRPPPFSESPGWITASPESSKVLRAVWGYRRNGQIHRLEKGTAIPEDSTPLRRPLLSENARWEQTEEFLSRESSGVSSWAVLTIGPGNSSPIPGVKFDSFRRLGFAFWDKRRMCLLGLTWDLDGQGYSNEFYLFALESILPPDEVANLKVELRKKGQIFYSDS
;
A
#
# COMPACT_ATOMS: atom_id res chain seq x y z
N MET A 1 -17.44 3.41 59.52
CA MET A 1 -17.84 4.05 58.23
C MET A 1 -16.67 3.94 57.27
N ARG A 2 -16.72 2.98 56.34
CA ARG A 2 -15.77 2.91 55.22
C ARG A 2 -16.41 3.66 54.05
N TYR A 3 -15.85 4.80 53.66
CA TYR A 3 -16.22 5.46 52.42
C TYR A 3 -15.71 4.59 51.27
N THR A 4 -16.59 3.81 50.67
CA THR A 4 -16.37 3.28 49.32
C THR A 4 -16.50 4.45 48.35
N THR A 5 -15.38 5.08 48.00
CA THR A 5 -15.28 5.86 46.78
C THR A 5 -15.59 4.91 45.63
N ARG A 6 -16.82 4.98 45.11
CA ARG A 6 -17.10 4.48 43.77
C ARG A 6 -16.23 5.31 42.84
N ASP A 7 -15.20 4.70 42.26
CA ASP A 7 -14.53 5.26 41.09
C ASP A 7 -15.61 5.45 40.02
N THR A 8 -16.17 6.64 39.95
CA THR A 8 -16.97 7.06 38.80
C THR A 8 -16.03 7.04 37.62
N ALA A 9 -16.20 6.05 36.74
CA ALA A 9 -15.46 5.95 35.50
C ALA A 9 -15.48 7.33 34.80
N ALA A 10 -14.30 7.80 34.39
CA ALA A 10 -14.17 9.06 33.67
C ALA A 10 -15.14 9.05 32.48
N CYS A 11 -16.07 10.01 32.45
CA CYS A 11 -17.11 10.11 31.43
C CYS A 11 -16.89 11.37 30.62
N PHE A 12 -16.78 11.24 29.29
CA PHE A 12 -16.61 12.39 28.39
C PHE A 12 -17.73 13.41 28.53
N GLU A 13 -18.95 13.00 28.90
CA GLU A 13 -20.10 13.90 29.10
C GLU A 13 -19.94 14.89 30.27
N LEU A 14 -19.04 14.59 31.22
CA LEU A 14 -18.80 15.42 32.40
C LEU A 14 -17.61 16.37 32.22
N LEU A 15 -16.80 16.17 31.17
CA LEU A 15 -15.62 16.99 30.94
C LEU A 15 -16.01 18.32 30.27
N PRO A 16 -15.42 19.44 30.70
CA PRO A 16 -15.68 20.73 30.08
C PRO A 16 -15.04 20.80 28.67
N PRO A 17 -15.59 21.61 27.74
CA PRO A 17 -15.11 21.72 26.36
C PRO A 17 -13.60 22.00 26.24
N GLU A 18 -13.03 22.77 27.15
CA GLU A 18 -11.63 23.18 27.18
C GLU A 18 -10.68 22.00 27.43
N ILE A 19 -11.16 20.95 28.10
CA ILE A 19 -10.42 19.70 28.32
C ILE A 19 -10.68 18.71 27.20
N LEU A 20 -11.91 18.65 26.71
CA LEU A 20 -12.28 17.77 25.61
C LEU A 20 -11.60 18.14 24.30
N LEU A 21 -11.47 19.43 24.00
CA LEU A 21 -10.91 19.88 22.73
C LEU A 21 -9.49 19.34 22.52
N PRO A 22 -8.51 19.51 23.44
CA PRO A 22 -7.19 18.90 23.32
C PRO A 22 -7.20 17.38 23.17
N ILE A 23 -8.11 16.68 23.87
CA ILE A 23 -8.23 15.22 23.80
C ILE A 23 -8.69 14.79 22.41
N VAL A 24 -9.76 15.42 21.91
CA VAL A 24 -10.36 15.09 20.62
C VAL A 24 -9.44 15.48 19.46
N THR A 25 -8.73 16.61 19.54
CA THR A 25 -7.73 16.99 18.53
C THR A 25 -6.52 16.05 18.51
N SER A 26 -6.30 15.28 19.58
CA SER A 26 -5.18 14.35 19.71
C SER A 26 -5.53 12.90 19.31
N LEU A 27 -6.72 12.67 18.77
CA LEU A 27 -7.13 11.36 18.27
C LEU A 27 -6.25 10.89 17.10
N PRO A 28 -6.09 9.57 16.91
CA PRO A 28 -5.21 9.03 15.88
C PRO A 28 -5.75 9.19 14.45
N GLY A 29 -7.06 9.27 14.27
CA GLY A 29 -7.70 9.29 12.95
C GLY A 29 -9.15 9.78 12.99
N LEU A 30 -9.66 10.17 11.81
CA LEU A 30 -11.03 10.69 11.65
C LEU A 30 -12.10 9.60 11.81
N ASP A 31 -11.77 8.35 11.53
CA ASP A 31 -12.61 7.18 11.79
C ASP A 31 -12.86 7.00 13.29
N THR A 32 -11.84 7.21 14.13
CA THR A 32 -11.97 7.19 15.58
C THR A 32 -12.85 8.34 16.07
N LEU A 33 -12.67 9.54 15.50
CA LEU A 33 -13.54 10.68 15.77
C LEU A 33 -15.00 10.39 15.44
N TRP A 34 -15.29 9.76 14.28
CA TRP A 34 -16.65 9.40 13.90
C TRP A 34 -17.32 8.48 14.93
N ASN A 35 -16.61 7.45 15.39
CA ASN A 35 -17.13 6.54 16.41
C ASN A 35 -17.38 7.27 17.73
N LEU A 36 -16.48 8.16 18.15
CA LEU A 36 -16.62 8.94 19.37
C LEU A 36 -17.79 9.93 19.30
N MET A 37 -17.94 10.63 18.17
CA MET A 37 -19.08 11.52 17.91
C MET A 37 -20.41 10.78 17.98
N ARG A 38 -20.48 9.55 17.44
CA ARG A 38 -21.68 8.70 17.53
C ARG A 38 -21.96 8.18 18.95
N ALA A 39 -20.92 7.99 19.75
CA ALA A 39 -21.05 7.49 21.12
C ALA A 39 -21.38 8.58 22.14
N SER A 40 -21.03 9.84 21.86
CA SER A 40 -21.17 10.96 22.80
C SER A 40 -21.81 12.20 22.14
N PRO A 41 -23.04 12.58 22.54
CA PRO A 41 -23.67 13.83 22.11
C PRO A 41 -22.88 15.08 22.50
N HIS A 42 -22.10 15.03 23.59
CA HIS A 42 -21.22 16.15 23.97
C HIS A 42 -20.06 16.32 23.01
N ILE A 43 -19.42 15.23 22.57
CA ILE A 43 -18.40 15.29 21.51
C ILE A 43 -19.00 15.75 20.18
N TRP A 44 -20.21 15.31 19.83
CA TRP A 44 -20.91 15.79 18.63
C TRP A 44 -21.12 17.32 18.63
N ARG A 45 -21.55 17.88 19.77
CA ARG A 45 -21.73 19.32 19.96
C ARG A 45 -20.38 20.06 19.91
N LEU A 46 -19.37 19.54 20.59
CA LEU A 46 -18.01 20.10 20.58
C LEU A 46 -17.47 20.17 19.15
N PHE A 47 -17.63 19.10 18.38
CA PHE A 47 -17.27 19.05 16.97
C PHE A 47 -18.02 20.12 16.16
N SER A 48 -19.33 20.25 16.37
CA SER A 48 -20.14 21.23 15.64
C SER A 48 -19.64 22.67 15.83
N SER A 49 -19.06 23.00 17.00
CA SER A 49 -18.49 24.31 17.29
C SER A 49 -17.02 24.48 16.85
N HIS A 50 -16.25 23.40 16.75
CA HIS A 50 -14.80 23.44 16.49
C HIS A 50 -14.36 22.53 15.33
N ALA A 51 -15.25 22.33 14.34
CA ALA A 51 -15.11 21.27 13.34
C ALA A 51 -13.79 21.31 12.58
N LEU A 52 -13.40 22.49 12.07
CA LEU A 52 -12.17 22.66 11.31
C LEU A 52 -10.94 22.44 12.22
N THR A 53 -10.92 23.04 13.40
CA THR A 53 -9.84 22.90 14.39
C THR A 53 -9.63 21.44 14.78
N ILE A 54 -10.72 20.69 15.02
CA ILE A 54 -10.64 19.26 15.35
C ILE A 54 -10.14 18.45 14.16
N THR A 55 -10.70 18.69 12.97
CA THR A 55 -10.33 17.94 11.76
C THR A 55 -8.84 18.15 11.43
N GLU A 56 -8.37 19.39 11.41
CA GLU A 56 -6.96 19.70 11.17
C GLU A 56 -6.05 19.30 12.33
N GLY A 57 -6.53 19.40 13.58
CA GLY A 57 -5.79 18.92 14.74
C GLY A 57 -5.49 17.42 14.65
N ILE A 58 -6.46 16.62 14.20
CA ILE A 58 -6.27 15.19 13.97
C ILE A 58 -5.39 14.95 12.76
N LEU A 59 -5.65 15.58 11.61
CA LEU A 59 -4.87 15.35 10.40
C LEU A 59 -3.41 15.79 10.56
N SER A 60 -3.15 16.93 11.17
CA SER A 60 -1.82 17.52 11.30
C SER A 60 -1.12 17.16 12.62
N GLY A 61 -1.84 16.50 13.53
CA GLY A 61 -1.33 16.18 14.86
C GLY A 61 -0.23 15.12 14.86
N PRO A 62 0.57 15.07 15.94
CA PRO A 62 1.65 14.09 16.10
C PRO A 62 1.14 12.66 16.28
N ASN A 63 -0.11 12.49 16.70
CA ASN A 63 -0.73 11.18 16.90
C ASN A 63 -1.40 10.62 15.64
N SER A 64 -1.44 11.40 14.55
CA SER A 64 -2.07 10.97 13.29
C SER A 64 -1.39 9.71 12.76
N ILE A 65 -2.16 8.63 12.63
CA ILE A 65 -1.69 7.40 11.98
C ILE A 65 -1.70 7.51 10.45
N LEU A 66 -2.31 8.56 9.90
CA LEU A 66 -2.39 8.75 8.46
C LEU A 66 -1.06 9.31 7.91
N PRO A 67 -0.54 8.80 6.78
CA PRO A 67 0.61 9.38 6.09
C PRO A 67 0.31 10.78 5.54
N PRO A 68 1.33 11.66 5.37
CA PRO A 68 1.19 12.99 4.79
C PRO A 68 0.38 13.03 3.49
N LYS A 69 0.69 12.14 2.54
CA LYS A 69 -0.01 12.08 1.24
C LYS A 69 -1.47 11.66 1.33
N VAL A 70 -1.84 10.87 2.34
CA VAL A 70 -3.25 10.55 2.60
C VAL A 70 -3.98 11.76 3.20
N ARG A 71 -3.33 12.53 4.08
CA ARG A 71 -3.91 13.77 4.62
C ARG A 71 -4.20 14.78 3.50
N GLU A 72 -3.29 14.90 2.54
CA GLU A 72 -3.48 15.73 1.33
C GLU A 72 -4.71 15.27 0.51
N LEU A 73 -4.90 13.96 0.31
CA LEU A 73 -6.09 13.42 -0.36
C LEU A 73 -7.39 13.78 0.37
N ILE A 74 -7.41 13.65 1.71
CA ILE A 74 -8.59 13.99 2.53
C ILE A 74 -8.91 15.47 2.40
N ARG A 75 -7.91 16.36 2.46
CA ARG A 75 -8.09 17.79 2.23
C ARG A 75 -8.61 18.08 0.83
N GLY A 76 -8.10 17.37 -0.17
CA GLY A 76 -8.62 17.41 -1.54
C GLY A 76 -10.12 17.13 -1.57
N VAL A 77 -10.58 16.05 -0.94
CA VAL A 77 -12.01 15.72 -0.88
C VAL A 77 -12.82 16.79 -0.16
N ILE A 78 -12.33 17.35 0.96
CA ILE A 78 -13.00 18.45 1.69
C ILE A 78 -13.21 19.66 0.75
N LEU A 79 -12.16 20.04 0.03
CA LEU A 79 -12.17 21.22 -0.84
C LEU A 79 -13.07 21.01 -2.06
N VAL A 80 -13.00 19.83 -2.70
CA VAL A 80 -13.88 19.50 -3.83
C VAL A 80 -15.35 19.48 -3.40
N ARG A 81 -15.68 18.88 -2.25
CA ARG A 81 -17.05 18.91 -1.71
C ARG A 81 -17.52 20.31 -1.31
N SER A 82 -16.58 21.19 -0.96
CA SER A 82 -16.84 22.62 -0.70
C SER A 82 -16.96 23.44 -2.00
N LYS A 83 -16.90 22.79 -3.17
CA LYS A 83 -16.94 23.42 -4.49
C LYS A 83 -15.76 24.38 -4.74
N ALA A 84 -14.66 24.19 -4.02
CA ALA A 84 -13.42 24.88 -4.31
C ALA A 84 -12.73 24.19 -5.50
N LEU A 85 -12.49 24.95 -6.57
CA LEU A 85 -11.72 24.49 -7.72
C LEU A 85 -10.24 24.45 -7.34
N LEU A 86 -9.72 23.24 -7.15
CA LEU A 86 -8.34 22.99 -6.72
C LEU A 86 -7.32 23.08 -7.85
N PHE A 87 -7.72 22.64 -9.04
CA PHE A 87 -6.83 22.45 -10.18
C PHE A 87 -7.41 23.15 -11.40
N ARG A 88 -6.55 23.73 -12.23
CA ARG A 88 -6.95 24.53 -13.40
C ARG A 88 -7.35 23.66 -14.58
N ASN A 89 -6.82 22.46 -14.68
CA ASN A 89 -7.03 21.52 -15.79
C ASN A 89 -6.72 20.07 -15.37
N LEU A 90 -6.93 19.14 -16.30
CA LEU A 90 -6.67 17.71 -16.07
C LEU A 90 -5.18 17.42 -15.80
N ASP A 91 -4.27 18.08 -16.51
CA ASP A 91 -2.82 17.88 -16.31
C ASP A 91 -2.36 18.25 -14.89
N GLU A 92 -2.85 19.36 -14.35
CA GLU A 92 -2.51 19.79 -12.99
C GLU A 92 -3.02 18.77 -11.95
N PHE A 93 -4.24 18.26 -12.13
CA PHE A 93 -4.78 17.22 -11.27
C PHE A 93 -4.00 15.90 -11.39
N GLN A 94 -3.72 15.45 -12.61
CA GLN A 94 -3.08 14.17 -12.89
C GLN A 94 -1.58 14.21 -12.56
N THR A 95 -0.86 15.10 -13.23
CA THR A 95 0.60 15.12 -13.27
C THR A 95 1.20 15.83 -12.06
N GLN A 96 0.56 16.88 -11.53
CA GLN A 96 1.10 17.66 -10.41
C GLN A 96 0.54 17.25 -9.06
N PHE A 97 -0.68 16.70 -8.99
CA PHE A 97 -1.26 16.26 -7.71
C PHE A 97 -1.27 14.72 -7.54
N LEU A 98 -1.97 13.98 -8.41
CA LEU A 98 -2.11 12.52 -8.25
C LEU A 98 -0.77 11.78 -8.28
N ARG A 99 0.14 12.18 -9.19
CA ARG A 99 1.52 11.67 -9.18
C ARG A 99 2.29 11.99 -7.90
N GLY A 100 2.04 13.14 -7.29
CA GLY A 100 2.69 13.56 -6.04
C GLY A 100 2.20 12.79 -4.81
N VAL A 101 0.93 12.35 -4.78
CA VAL A 101 0.37 11.52 -3.69
C VAL A 101 0.63 10.03 -3.87
N VAL A 102 1.02 9.62 -5.08
CA VAL A 102 1.54 8.28 -5.40
C VAL A 102 2.96 8.41 -5.97
N PRO A 103 3.92 8.92 -5.17
CA PRO A 103 5.25 9.19 -5.68
C PRO A 103 5.93 7.87 -6.03
N ILE A 104 6.60 7.85 -7.18
CA ILE A 104 7.66 6.88 -7.47
C ILE A 104 8.98 7.62 -7.18
N ARG A 105 10.14 7.02 -7.42
CA ARG A 105 11.42 7.75 -7.38
C ARG A 105 11.37 8.85 -8.47
N GLU A 106 11.01 10.07 -8.09
CA GLU A 106 10.86 11.21 -9.01
C GLU A 106 12.20 11.92 -9.27
N PRO A 107 12.34 12.61 -10.42
CA PRO A 107 13.38 13.61 -10.63
C PRO A 107 13.34 14.70 -9.54
N GLU A 108 14.50 15.21 -9.14
CA GLU A 108 14.62 16.21 -8.05
C GLU A 108 13.91 17.54 -8.38
N ASP A 109 13.65 17.82 -9.65
CA ASP A 109 13.02 19.05 -10.16
C ASP A 109 11.50 18.96 -10.35
N ALA A 110 10.89 17.80 -10.08
CA ALA A 110 9.45 17.61 -10.20
C ALA A 110 8.68 18.50 -9.22
N LYS A 111 7.78 19.34 -9.75
CA LYS A 111 6.92 20.23 -8.95
C LYS A 111 5.56 19.58 -8.73
N PHE A 112 5.28 19.21 -7.47
CA PHE A 112 3.98 18.68 -7.07
C PHE A 112 3.18 19.70 -6.27
N ILE A 113 1.86 19.66 -6.46
CA ILE A 113 0.91 20.40 -5.64
C ILE A 113 0.77 19.67 -4.31
N THR A 114 0.90 20.41 -3.22
CA THR A 114 0.72 19.91 -1.86
C THR A 114 -0.46 20.61 -1.21
N LEU A 115 -1.37 19.84 -0.62
CA LEU A 115 -2.51 20.36 0.13
C LEU A 115 -2.21 20.32 1.64
N GLY A 116 -1.62 21.39 2.16
CA GLY A 116 -1.34 21.55 3.59
C GLY A 116 -2.53 22.11 4.39
N PRO A 117 -2.37 22.30 5.70
CA PRO A 117 -3.41 22.82 6.60
C PRO A 117 -3.94 24.21 6.18
N GLU A 118 -3.08 25.03 5.58
CA GLU A 118 -3.41 26.35 5.03
C GLU A 118 -4.42 26.28 3.88
N SER A 119 -4.47 25.15 3.18
CA SER A 119 -5.42 24.93 2.07
C SER A 119 -6.87 24.93 2.55
N LEU A 120 -7.14 24.39 3.74
CA LEU A 120 -8.49 24.44 4.33
C LEU A 120 -8.77 25.79 5.00
N SER A 121 -7.75 26.44 5.56
CA SER A 121 -7.90 27.70 6.31
C SER A 121 -8.26 28.88 5.39
N THR A 122 -7.87 28.82 4.12
CA THR A 122 -8.19 29.81 3.10
C THR A 122 -9.59 29.63 2.48
N SER A 123 -10.26 28.51 2.78
CA SER A 123 -11.59 28.18 2.25
C SER A 123 -12.64 28.24 3.36
N ILE A 124 -13.82 28.82 3.07
CA ILE A 124 -14.97 28.70 3.98
C ILE A 124 -15.54 27.29 3.81
N VAL A 125 -15.15 26.38 4.70
CA VAL A 125 -15.65 24.99 4.69
C VAL A 125 -16.91 24.87 5.57
N PRO A 126 -18.08 24.57 4.98
CA PRO A 126 -19.31 24.41 5.76
C PRO A 126 -19.25 23.19 6.69
N LEU A 127 -19.84 23.30 7.89
CA LEU A 127 -19.92 22.20 8.86
C LEU A 127 -20.45 20.87 8.27
N PRO A 128 -21.53 20.86 7.45
CA PRO A 128 -22.02 19.62 6.85
C PRO A 128 -20.99 18.90 5.96
N ILE A 129 -20.06 19.65 5.34
CA ILE A 129 -18.99 19.06 4.52
C ILE A 129 -18.01 18.30 5.42
N LEU A 130 -17.55 18.91 6.50
CA LEU A 130 -16.63 18.27 7.44
C LEU A 130 -17.26 17.02 8.07
N GLN A 131 -18.53 17.10 8.49
CA GLN A 131 -19.28 15.92 8.98
C GLN A 131 -19.34 14.81 7.94
N SER A 132 -19.65 15.16 6.68
CA SER A 132 -19.71 14.19 5.59
C SER A 132 -18.35 13.55 5.30
N VAL A 133 -17.25 14.32 5.36
CA VAL A 133 -15.90 13.78 5.14
C VAL A 133 -15.47 12.87 6.28
N ILE A 134 -15.80 13.20 7.52
CA ILE A 134 -15.50 12.32 8.68
C ILE A 134 -16.27 10.99 8.55
N ALA A 135 -17.55 11.05 8.14
CA ALA A 135 -18.32 9.84 7.84
C ALA A 135 -17.68 9.02 6.70
N THR A 136 -17.22 9.68 5.63
CA THR A 136 -16.50 9.03 4.53
C THR A 136 -15.18 8.43 4.99
N ALA A 137 -14.43 9.10 5.88
CA ALA A 137 -13.19 8.58 6.42
C ALA A 137 -13.40 7.29 7.19
N TYR A 138 -14.42 7.24 8.06
CA TYR A 138 -14.83 6.00 8.71
C TYR A 138 -15.20 4.90 7.70
N GLN A 139 -16.01 5.23 6.70
CA GLN A 139 -16.41 4.26 5.68
C GLN A 139 -15.20 3.70 4.91
N ILE A 140 -14.26 4.57 4.52
CA ILE A 140 -13.04 4.18 3.80
C ILE A 140 -12.16 3.30 4.69
N SER A 141 -11.99 3.63 5.98
CA SER A 141 -11.24 2.79 6.91
C SER A 141 -11.85 1.38 7.04
N VAL A 142 -13.18 1.28 7.15
CA VAL A 142 -13.85 -0.03 7.20
C VAL A 142 -13.70 -0.78 5.86
N LEU A 143 -13.84 -0.09 4.72
CA LEU A 143 -13.65 -0.68 3.40
C LEU A 143 -12.21 -1.16 3.18
N SER A 144 -11.19 -0.42 3.62
CA SER A 144 -9.79 -0.84 3.50
C SER A 144 -9.52 -2.10 4.32
N GLN A 145 -10.06 -2.18 5.55
CA GLN A 145 -9.91 -3.37 6.37
C GLN A 145 -10.65 -4.58 5.77
N ALA A 146 -11.89 -4.39 5.30
CA ALA A 146 -12.65 -5.47 4.66
C ALA A 146 -12.03 -5.95 3.34
N CYS A 147 -11.43 -5.03 2.57
CA CYS A 147 -10.65 -5.33 1.37
C CYS A 147 -9.48 -6.26 1.71
N LEU A 148 -8.68 -5.90 2.71
CA LEU A 148 -7.54 -6.70 3.15
C LEU A 148 -7.97 -8.04 3.76
N SER A 149 -9.04 -8.08 4.56
CA SER A 149 -9.63 -9.33 5.06
C SER A 149 -9.99 -10.29 3.93
N SER A 150 -10.60 -9.79 2.86
CA SER A 150 -10.98 -10.59 1.68
C SER A 150 -9.75 -11.22 1.02
N TYR A 151 -8.68 -10.45 0.82
CA TYR A 151 -7.45 -10.97 0.24
C TYR A 151 -6.68 -11.91 1.17
N LEU A 152 -6.65 -11.63 2.48
CA LEU A 152 -6.09 -12.55 3.49
C LEU A 152 -6.82 -13.90 3.49
N ALA A 153 -8.15 -13.90 3.36
CA ALA A 153 -8.92 -15.14 3.26
C ALA A 153 -8.53 -15.98 2.03
N ARG A 154 -8.24 -15.33 0.90
CA ARG A 154 -7.75 -16.01 -0.31
C ARG A 154 -6.33 -16.55 -0.14
N LEU A 155 -5.45 -15.82 0.56
CA LEU A 155 -4.08 -16.26 0.86
C LEU A 155 -4.01 -17.55 1.68
N LYS A 156 -5.02 -17.85 2.52
CA LYS A 156 -5.04 -19.09 3.33
C LYS A 156 -4.96 -20.37 2.51
N ASN A 157 -5.36 -20.33 1.24
CA ASN A 157 -5.36 -21.46 0.33
C ASN A 157 -4.12 -21.52 -0.58
N VAL A 158 -3.24 -20.52 -0.50
CA VAL A 158 -2.02 -20.48 -1.31
C VAL A 158 -1.04 -21.54 -0.78
N ARG A 159 -0.52 -22.36 -1.69
CA ARG A 159 0.41 -23.46 -1.40
C ARG A 159 1.59 -23.39 -2.36
N PRO A 160 2.57 -22.50 -2.13
CA PRO A 160 3.71 -22.37 -3.02
C PRO A 160 4.58 -23.62 -2.95
N LEU A 161 5.28 -23.89 -4.04
CA LEU A 161 6.28 -24.94 -4.12
C LEU A 161 7.67 -24.31 -4.07
N HIS A 162 8.55 -24.89 -3.25
CA HIS A 162 9.97 -24.60 -3.24
C HIS A 162 10.70 -25.67 -4.03
N ALA A 163 11.76 -25.29 -4.73
CA ALA A 163 12.62 -26.28 -5.38
C ALA A 163 13.27 -27.16 -4.29
N PHE A 164 13.26 -28.47 -4.49
CA PHE A 164 13.90 -29.43 -3.57
C PHE A 164 15.38 -29.10 -3.33
N ASN A 165 16.06 -28.61 -4.37
CA ASN A 165 17.44 -28.13 -4.26
C ASN A 165 17.48 -26.59 -4.08
N PRO A 166 18.05 -26.09 -2.97
CA PRO A 166 18.31 -24.66 -2.67
C PRO A 166 19.04 -23.86 -3.75
N LYS A 167 19.93 -24.53 -4.48
CA LYS A 167 20.59 -24.03 -5.67
C LYS A 167 20.12 -24.96 -6.78
N PRO A 168 18.90 -24.74 -7.30
CA PRO A 168 18.34 -25.67 -8.26
C PRO A 168 19.22 -25.63 -9.51
N TYR A 169 20.19 -26.53 -9.56
CA TYR A 169 20.74 -26.97 -10.82
C TYR A 169 19.55 -27.53 -11.58
N TYR A 170 19.35 -27.04 -12.81
CA TYR A 170 18.45 -27.70 -13.73
C TYR A 170 18.78 -29.20 -13.65
N THR A 171 17.77 -30.07 -13.70
CA THR A 171 18.03 -31.52 -13.87
C THR A 171 18.98 -31.77 -15.06
N HIS A 172 19.06 -30.80 -15.97
CA HIS A 172 19.89 -30.69 -17.15
C HIS A 172 20.45 -29.25 -17.22
N GLY A 173 21.64 -28.97 -16.64
CA GLY A 173 22.37 -27.68 -16.78
C GLY A 173 22.63 -27.24 -18.23
N TYR A 174 22.37 -28.21 -19.08
CA TYR A 174 22.60 -28.44 -20.47
C TYR A 174 21.61 -29.56 -20.80
N GLY A 175 20.87 -29.48 -21.91
CA GLY A 175 20.04 -30.59 -22.37
C GLY A 175 20.85 -31.89 -22.47
N PRO A 176 20.25 -33.04 -22.83
CA PRO A 176 20.96 -34.31 -22.97
C PRO A 176 22.26 -34.25 -23.81
N ASN A 177 22.46 -33.19 -24.60
CA ASN A 177 23.59 -32.94 -25.50
C ASN A 177 24.44 -31.68 -25.20
N ASP A 178 24.41 -31.06 -24.01
CA ASP A 178 25.07 -29.75 -23.80
C ASP A 178 24.40 -28.53 -24.50
N ASP A 179 23.09 -28.63 -24.76
CA ASP A 179 22.29 -27.53 -25.33
C ASP A 179 21.69 -26.61 -24.26
N TRP A 180 21.57 -25.31 -24.56
CA TRP A 180 20.94 -24.33 -23.67
C TRP A 180 19.43 -24.60 -23.51
N VAL A 181 18.96 -24.73 -22.25
CA VAL A 181 17.52 -24.89 -21.93
C VAL A 181 16.90 -23.55 -21.52
N ALA A 182 15.88 -23.15 -22.28
CA ALA A 182 15.13 -21.93 -22.03
C ALA A 182 14.39 -21.97 -20.68
N ALA A 183 14.19 -20.82 -20.05
CA ALA A 183 13.67 -20.80 -18.68
C ALA A 183 12.26 -21.39 -18.52
N TRP A 184 11.41 -21.24 -19.55
CA TRP A 184 10.06 -21.81 -19.58
C TRP A 184 10.01 -23.33 -19.77
N ASP A 185 11.14 -23.96 -20.12
CA ASP A 185 11.26 -25.42 -20.27
C ASP A 185 12.04 -26.07 -19.11
N ARG A 186 12.46 -25.29 -18.13
CA ARG A 186 13.12 -25.81 -16.93
C ARG A 186 12.09 -26.41 -15.99
N GLU A 187 12.36 -27.65 -15.58
CA GLU A 187 11.54 -28.36 -14.60
C GLU A 187 12.31 -28.53 -13.29
N PHE A 188 11.62 -28.27 -12.18
CA PHE A 188 12.15 -28.44 -10.83
C PHE A 188 11.26 -29.39 -10.05
N VAL A 189 11.87 -30.26 -9.24
CA VAL A 189 11.12 -31.04 -8.26
C VAL A 189 10.67 -30.09 -7.16
N GLY A 190 9.36 -29.84 -7.08
CA GLY A 190 8.77 -28.97 -6.08
C GLY A 190 8.42 -29.71 -4.79
N ILE A 191 8.72 -29.10 -3.65
CA ILE A 191 8.23 -29.50 -2.33
C ILE A 191 7.35 -28.39 -1.76
N PRO A 192 6.28 -28.70 -1.01
CA PRO A 192 5.46 -27.67 -0.39
C PRO A 192 6.28 -26.72 0.48
N ALA A 193 6.17 -25.42 0.22
CA ALA A 193 6.80 -24.39 1.03
C ALA A 193 6.17 -24.33 2.42
N LYS A 194 6.99 -24.01 3.44
CA LYS A 194 6.48 -23.73 4.78
C LYS A 194 5.82 -22.35 4.78
N VAL A 195 4.50 -22.32 4.73
CA VAL A 195 3.70 -21.10 4.88
C VAL A 195 3.44 -20.83 6.36
N VAL A 196 3.71 -19.60 6.79
CA VAL A 196 3.43 -19.11 8.14
C VAL A 196 2.44 -17.96 8.05
N ASP A 197 1.40 -17.98 8.88
CA ASP A 197 0.46 -16.88 8.96
C ASP A 197 1.15 -15.64 9.56
N ALA A 198 1.21 -14.56 8.79
CA ALA A 198 1.77 -13.30 9.23
C ALA A 198 0.87 -12.54 10.22
N GLY A 199 -0.40 -12.95 10.34
CA GLY A 199 -1.42 -12.31 11.14
C GLY A 199 -2.05 -11.10 10.43
N GLN A 200 -2.52 -10.15 11.23
CA GLN A 200 -3.15 -8.91 10.76
C GLN A 200 -2.25 -8.12 9.79
N PRO A 201 -2.83 -7.27 8.92
CA PRO A 201 -2.06 -6.37 8.08
C PRO A 201 -1.11 -5.48 8.88
N SER A 202 0.08 -5.22 8.32
CA SER A 202 0.94 -4.17 8.85
C SER A 202 0.36 -2.80 8.51
N TRP A 203 0.81 -1.77 9.22
CA TRP A 203 0.36 -0.39 8.95
C TRP A 203 0.64 0.02 7.49
N VAL A 204 1.76 -0.41 6.89
CA VAL A 204 2.07 -0.11 5.48
C VAL A 204 1.07 -0.76 4.53
N GLU A 205 0.71 -2.02 4.77
CA GLU A 205 -0.28 -2.75 3.95
C GLU A 205 -1.65 -2.07 4.02
N GLU A 206 -2.08 -1.65 5.22
CA GLU A 206 -3.33 -0.92 5.42
C GLU A 206 -3.33 0.44 4.75
N MET A 207 -2.24 1.20 4.88
CA MET A 207 -2.14 2.53 4.27
C MET A 207 -2.07 2.49 2.74
N ARG A 208 -1.59 1.41 2.11
CA ARG A 208 -1.67 1.24 0.65
C ARG A 208 -3.12 1.09 0.19
N ALA A 209 -3.88 0.20 0.83
CA ALA A 209 -5.30 0.01 0.51
C ALA A 209 -6.12 1.28 0.79
N LEU A 210 -5.89 1.91 1.93
CA LEU A 210 -6.57 3.14 2.32
C LEU A 210 -6.26 4.29 1.36
N ARG A 211 -5.00 4.49 0.96
CA ARG A 211 -4.61 5.48 -0.06
C ARG A 211 -5.31 5.22 -1.39
N ALA A 212 -5.29 3.98 -1.87
CA ALA A 212 -5.94 3.62 -3.13
C ALA A 212 -7.44 3.97 -3.12
N ILE A 213 -8.14 3.65 -2.03
CA ILE A 213 -9.58 3.95 -1.88
C ILE A 213 -9.84 5.47 -1.79
N TRP A 214 -8.97 6.24 -1.12
CA TRP A 214 -9.07 7.70 -1.10
C TRP A 214 -8.85 8.34 -2.48
N ILE A 215 -7.96 7.79 -3.31
CA ILE A 215 -7.78 8.25 -4.70
C ILE A 215 -9.06 7.99 -5.50
N ILE A 216 -9.64 6.80 -5.39
CA ILE A 216 -10.90 6.44 -6.07
C ILE A 216 -12.02 7.40 -5.62
N GLN A 217 -12.10 7.69 -4.32
CA GLN A 217 -13.04 8.67 -3.77
C GLN A 217 -12.83 10.05 -4.41
N LEU A 218 -11.61 10.58 -4.38
CA LEU A 218 -11.31 11.92 -4.89
C LEU A 218 -11.57 12.06 -6.39
N VAL A 219 -11.16 11.08 -7.19
CA VAL A 219 -11.42 11.05 -8.64
C VAL A 219 -12.93 11.08 -8.91
N GLY A 220 -13.71 10.30 -8.16
CA GLY A 220 -15.16 10.31 -8.27
C GLY A 220 -15.78 11.67 -7.92
N GLU A 221 -15.30 12.34 -6.87
CA GLU A 221 -15.76 13.68 -6.49
C GLU A 221 -15.44 14.73 -7.57
N ILE A 222 -14.23 14.69 -8.14
CA ILE A 222 -13.83 15.63 -9.20
C ILE A 222 -14.68 15.42 -10.45
N LYS A 223 -14.90 14.16 -10.85
CA LYS A 223 -15.82 13.84 -11.96
C LYS A 223 -17.21 14.41 -11.72
N ALA A 224 -17.74 14.28 -10.51
CA ALA A 224 -19.07 14.81 -10.17
C ALA A 224 -19.11 16.35 -10.24
N VAL A 225 -18.09 17.04 -9.72
CA VAL A 225 -18.04 18.51 -9.69
C VAL A 225 -17.80 19.11 -11.08
N VAL A 226 -16.91 18.51 -11.87
CA VAL A 226 -16.60 18.96 -13.24
C VAL A 226 -17.76 18.68 -14.18
N GLY A 227 -18.53 17.61 -13.96
CA GLY A 227 -19.76 17.32 -14.69
C GLY A 227 -20.94 18.25 -14.39
N ASP A 228 -20.95 18.91 -13.23
CA ASP A 228 -21.95 19.94 -12.87
C ASP A 228 -21.63 21.28 -13.58
N LYS A 229 -22.60 22.19 -13.68
CA LYS A 229 -22.48 23.50 -14.38
C LYS A 229 -21.40 24.44 -13.80
N ILE A 230 -20.76 24.05 -12.70
CA ILE A 230 -19.60 24.71 -12.07
C ILE A 230 -18.30 24.39 -12.84
N GLY A 231 -18.24 23.29 -13.60
CA GLY A 231 -17.10 22.83 -14.38
C GLY A 231 -16.71 23.65 -15.62
N LYS A 232 -17.23 24.87 -15.78
CA LYS A 232 -16.86 25.78 -16.90
C LYS A 232 -15.40 26.26 -16.86
N SER A 233 -14.64 25.93 -15.81
CA SER A 233 -13.24 26.30 -15.68
C SER A 233 -12.30 25.39 -16.48
N TRP A 234 -12.68 24.15 -16.76
CA TRP A 234 -11.87 23.19 -17.51
C TRP A 234 -12.25 23.20 -18.99
N ALA A 235 -11.28 22.89 -19.85
CA ALA A 235 -11.52 22.70 -21.28
C ALA A 235 -12.45 21.50 -21.50
N LYS A 236 -13.33 21.55 -22.50
CA LYS A 236 -14.30 20.47 -22.75
C LYS A 236 -13.58 19.14 -23.04
N GLU A 237 -12.47 19.23 -23.75
CA GLU A 237 -11.60 18.10 -24.08
C GLU A 237 -11.10 17.39 -22.81
N ASP A 238 -10.66 18.16 -21.80
CA ASP A 238 -10.23 17.61 -20.50
C ASP A 238 -11.37 16.91 -19.76
N ILE A 239 -12.58 17.47 -19.83
CA ILE A 239 -13.79 16.89 -19.22
C ILE A 239 -14.14 15.56 -19.90
N ASP A 240 -14.13 15.54 -21.23
CA ASP A 240 -14.43 14.36 -22.04
C ASP A 240 -13.40 13.26 -21.76
N ILE A 241 -12.10 13.58 -21.70
CA ILE A 241 -11.04 12.65 -21.33
C ILE A 241 -11.24 12.12 -19.91
N LEU A 242 -11.41 13.01 -18.92
CA LEU A 242 -11.62 12.62 -17.52
C LEU A 242 -12.83 11.69 -17.37
N SER A 243 -13.91 11.93 -18.12
CA SER A 243 -15.12 11.10 -18.06
C SER A 243 -14.85 9.64 -18.42
N GLN A 244 -13.92 9.40 -19.36
CA GLN A 244 -13.55 8.08 -19.89
C GLN A 244 -12.50 7.36 -19.05
N MET A 245 -11.65 8.08 -18.32
CA MET A 245 -10.57 7.51 -17.51
C MET A 245 -11.05 7.03 -16.14
N ASN A 246 -10.61 5.87 -15.68
CA ASN A 246 -10.76 5.46 -14.29
C ASN A 246 -9.64 6.03 -13.39
N ALA A 247 -9.72 5.74 -12.09
CA ALA A 247 -8.73 6.23 -11.13
C ALA A 247 -7.33 5.65 -11.38
N GLU A 248 -7.24 4.39 -11.83
CA GLU A 248 -5.98 3.73 -12.19
C GLU A 248 -5.33 4.38 -13.40
N ASP A 249 -6.11 4.77 -14.42
CA ASP A 249 -5.60 5.37 -15.66
C ASP A 249 -4.96 6.74 -15.37
N LEU A 250 -5.50 7.46 -14.39
CA LEU A 250 -4.97 8.77 -13.98
C LEU A 250 -3.64 8.65 -13.22
N VAL A 251 -3.39 7.52 -12.56
CA VAL A 251 -2.16 7.29 -11.79
C VAL A 251 -1.15 6.45 -12.57
N GLU A 252 -1.56 5.83 -13.67
CA GLU A 252 -0.69 5.06 -14.54
C GLU A 252 0.42 5.93 -15.14
N ARG A 253 1.61 5.34 -15.21
CA ARG A 253 2.84 5.97 -15.69
C ARG A 253 3.48 5.06 -16.72
N PRO A 254 3.13 5.24 -18.01
CA PRO A 254 3.68 4.40 -19.08
C PRO A 254 5.20 4.48 -19.20
N ASP A 255 5.79 5.57 -18.70
CA ASP A 255 7.22 5.86 -18.67
C ASP A 255 7.96 5.17 -17.50
N SER A 256 7.24 4.56 -16.56
CA SER A 256 7.84 3.87 -15.41
C SER A 256 7.75 2.35 -15.55
N SER A 257 8.85 1.66 -15.21
CA SER A 257 8.83 0.20 -15.05
C SER A 257 8.06 -0.26 -13.80
N ILE A 258 7.63 0.68 -12.95
CA ILE A 258 6.93 0.42 -11.68
C ILE A 258 5.46 0.82 -11.85
N SER A 259 4.55 -0.14 -11.69
CA SER A 259 3.10 0.11 -11.77
C SER A 259 2.50 0.29 -10.37
N LYS A 260 2.43 1.54 -9.91
CA LYS A 260 1.67 1.91 -8.70
C LYS A 260 0.15 1.84 -8.90
N ALA A 261 -0.30 1.85 -10.15
CA ALA A 261 -1.71 1.69 -10.52
C ALA A 261 -2.29 0.35 -10.04
N GLU A 262 -1.46 -0.68 -9.80
CA GLU A 262 -1.95 -1.96 -9.28
C GLU A 262 -2.57 -1.86 -7.88
N GLU A 263 -2.13 -0.93 -7.03
CA GLU A 263 -2.81 -0.68 -5.74
C GLU A 263 -4.26 -0.25 -5.95
N ILE A 264 -4.50 0.62 -6.93
CA ILE A 264 -5.82 1.15 -7.28
C ILE A 264 -6.67 0.10 -7.97
N ARG A 265 -6.12 -0.61 -8.98
CA ARG A 265 -6.81 -1.71 -9.66
C ARG A 265 -7.26 -2.79 -8.67
N THR A 266 -6.40 -3.15 -7.72
CA THR A 266 -6.71 -4.15 -6.69
C THR A 266 -7.83 -3.67 -5.76
N ALA A 267 -7.82 -2.40 -5.37
CA ALA A 267 -8.91 -1.83 -4.57
C ALA A 267 -10.22 -1.75 -5.36
N MET A 268 -10.17 -1.36 -6.64
CA MET A 268 -11.34 -1.28 -7.51
C MET A 268 -11.99 -2.63 -7.79
N ASP A 269 -11.19 -3.68 -8.01
CA ASP A 269 -11.70 -5.05 -8.18
C ASP A 269 -12.50 -5.49 -6.96
N TYR A 270 -11.98 -5.21 -5.76
CA TYR A 270 -12.70 -5.46 -4.51
C TYR A 270 -13.99 -4.62 -4.38
N LEU A 271 -13.91 -3.31 -4.58
CA LEU A 271 -15.08 -2.43 -4.46
C LEU A 271 -16.19 -2.82 -5.44
N THR A 272 -15.83 -3.19 -6.68
CA THR A 272 -16.78 -3.64 -7.70
C THR A 272 -17.52 -4.90 -7.25
N SER A 273 -16.85 -5.79 -6.52
CA SER A 273 -17.48 -7.01 -5.96
C SER A 273 -18.54 -6.71 -4.89
N LEU A 274 -18.49 -5.53 -4.23
CA LEU A 274 -19.49 -5.09 -3.25
C LEU A 274 -20.69 -4.38 -3.88
N GLY A 275 -20.57 -3.93 -5.14
CA GLY A 275 -21.62 -3.22 -5.86
C GLY A 275 -21.13 -1.95 -6.55
N ARG A 276 -22.08 -1.20 -7.11
CA ARG A 276 -21.78 0.06 -7.83
C ARG A 276 -21.68 1.24 -6.87
N ALA A 277 -20.73 2.13 -7.16
CA ALA A 277 -20.72 3.46 -6.55
C ALA A 277 -21.97 4.25 -6.95
N GLN A 278 -22.40 5.16 -6.08
CA GLN A 278 -23.56 6.02 -6.29
C GLN A 278 -23.10 7.46 -6.40
N ASN A 279 -23.82 8.25 -7.18
CA ASN A 279 -23.57 9.68 -7.32
C ASN A 279 -24.86 10.43 -6.99
N ASP A 280 -24.96 10.84 -5.73
CA ASP A 280 -26.07 11.66 -5.24
C ASP A 280 -25.60 13.13 -5.18
N ASN A 281 -25.41 13.66 -3.98
CA ASN A 281 -24.78 14.96 -3.72
C ASN A 281 -23.24 14.89 -3.69
N TYR A 282 -22.69 13.70 -3.38
CA TYR A 282 -21.28 13.39 -3.34
C TYR A 282 -21.06 12.02 -3.97
N TYR A 283 -19.84 11.77 -4.44
CA TYR A 283 -19.46 10.43 -4.84
C TYR A 283 -19.48 9.50 -3.63
N ARG A 284 -20.19 8.38 -3.72
CA ARG A 284 -20.35 7.41 -2.62
C ARG A 284 -19.85 6.05 -3.04
N LEU A 285 -18.78 5.60 -2.39
CA LEU A 285 -18.29 4.24 -2.50
C LEU A 285 -19.35 3.23 -2.02
N PRO A 286 -19.27 1.95 -2.48
CA PRO A 286 -20.11 0.87 -2.00
C PRO A 286 -20.15 0.78 -0.47
N ARG A 287 -21.26 0.26 0.07
CA ARG A 287 -21.37 0.05 1.51
C ARG A 287 -20.39 -1.05 1.94
N PRO A 288 -19.68 -0.87 3.07
CA PRO A 288 -18.85 -1.92 3.61
C PRO A 288 -19.71 -3.13 4.03
N PRO A 289 -19.13 -4.34 4.04
CA PRO A 289 -19.81 -5.50 4.58
C PRO A 289 -20.13 -5.30 6.08
N PRO A 290 -21.15 -6.01 6.62
CA PRO A 290 -21.46 -5.98 8.04
C PRO A 290 -20.25 -6.37 8.90
N PHE A 291 -20.13 -5.78 10.09
CA PHE A 291 -19.04 -6.09 11.03
C PHE A 291 -18.95 -7.58 11.38
N SER A 292 -20.09 -8.30 11.37
CA SER A 292 -20.14 -9.75 11.59
C SER A 292 -19.41 -10.56 10.52
N GLU A 293 -19.32 -10.05 9.30
CA GLU A 293 -18.68 -10.72 8.16
C GLU A 293 -17.20 -10.34 8.02
N SER A 294 -16.82 -9.14 8.45
CA SER A 294 -15.44 -8.67 8.46
C SER A 294 -15.14 -7.90 9.74
N PRO A 295 -14.77 -8.58 10.84
CA PRO A 295 -14.35 -7.90 12.05
C PRO A 295 -13.11 -7.06 11.75
N GLY A 296 -13.18 -5.77 12.05
CA GLY A 296 -12.06 -4.85 11.89
C GLY A 296 -10.94 -5.13 12.91
N TRP A 297 -9.82 -4.43 12.75
CA TRP A 297 -8.71 -4.45 13.71
C TRP A 297 -8.31 -3.03 14.09
N ILE A 298 -7.48 -2.94 15.13
CA ILE A 298 -6.84 -1.69 15.52
C ILE A 298 -5.66 -1.48 14.58
N THR A 299 -5.72 -0.44 13.77
CA THR A 299 -4.62 -0.03 12.90
C THR A 299 -3.38 0.24 13.75
N ALA A 300 -2.27 -0.42 13.42
CA ALA A 300 -1.01 -0.24 14.14
C ALA A 300 -0.46 1.19 13.94
N SER A 301 0.33 1.69 14.90
CA SER A 301 1.02 2.97 14.73
C SER A 301 2.14 2.87 13.67
N PRO A 302 2.43 3.96 12.95
CA PRO A 302 3.56 3.99 12.02
C PRO A 302 4.88 3.75 12.76
N GLU A 303 5.70 2.88 12.18
CA GLU A 303 7.05 2.62 12.68
C GLU A 303 8.07 3.56 12.03
N SER A 304 8.95 4.15 12.84
CA SER A 304 9.99 5.05 12.34
C SER A 304 11.15 4.27 11.70
N SER A 305 11.58 4.70 10.51
CA SER A 305 12.83 4.21 9.90
C SER A 305 14.02 4.79 10.67
N LYS A 306 14.61 4.00 11.57
CA LYS A 306 15.83 4.38 12.28
C LYS A 306 17.04 3.78 11.57
N VAL A 307 17.98 4.63 11.17
CA VAL A 307 19.29 4.18 10.70
C VAL A 307 20.15 3.91 11.94
N LEU A 308 20.31 2.64 12.27
CA LEU A 308 21.20 2.19 13.33
C LEU A 308 22.63 2.13 12.80
N ARG A 309 23.61 2.36 13.68
CA ARG A 309 25.04 2.13 13.36
C ARG A 309 25.45 0.75 13.86
N ALA A 310 25.29 -0.26 13.01
CA ALA A 310 25.69 -1.62 13.35
C ALA A 310 27.19 -1.82 13.13
N VAL A 311 27.85 -2.45 14.10
CA VAL A 311 29.24 -2.90 13.94
C VAL A 311 29.22 -4.15 13.07
N TRP A 312 29.93 -4.12 11.94
CA TRP A 312 30.01 -5.27 11.01
C TRP A 312 31.37 -5.96 11.04
N GLY A 313 32.37 -5.32 11.64
CA GLY A 313 33.73 -5.79 11.71
C GLY A 313 34.55 -4.96 12.68
N TYR A 314 35.81 -5.31 12.82
CA TYR A 314 36.77 -4.56 13.62
C TYR A 314 38.11 -4.50 12.90
N ARG A 315 38.89 -3.46 13.18
CA ARG A 315 40.25 -3.30 12.70
C ARG A 315 41.21 -3.65 13.84
N ARG A 316 42.13 -4.58 13.60
CA ARG A 316 43.17 -5.00 14.54
C ARG A 316 44.50 -5.08 13.78
N ASN A 317 45.55 -4.46 14.30
CA ASN A 317 46.89 -4.43 13.67
C ASN A 317 46.89 -4.02 12.18
N GLY A 318 46.03 -3.05 11.82
CA GLY A 318 45.88 -2.58 10.43
C GLY A 318 45.03 -3.48 9.52
N GLN A 319 44.70 -4.70 9.94
CA GLN A 319 43.84 -5.62 9.20
C GLN A 319 42.37 -5.47 9.59
N ILE A 320 41.47 -5.70 8.63
CA ILE A 320 40.02 -5.66 8.82
C ILE A 320 39.51 -7.08 8.98
N HIS A 321 38.83 -7.34 10.10
CA HIS A 321 38.18 -8.61 10.39
C HIS A 321 36.66 -8.41 10.38
N ARG A 322 35.94 -9.32 9.71
CA ARG A 322 34.47 -9.35 9.74
C ARG A 322 34.00 -9.91 11.08
N LEU A 323 32.99 -9.28 11.67
CA LEU A 323 32.40 -9.75 12.93
C LEU A 323 31.38 -10.86 12.62
N GLU A 324 31.56 -12.02 13.22
CA GLU A 324 30.61 -13.14 13.11
C GLU A 324 29.47 -12.98 14.14
N LYS A 325 28.27 -13.45 13.80
CA LYS A 325 27.07 -13.33 14.64
C LYS A 325 27.34 -13.99 16.01
N GLY A 326 27.25 -13.23 17.09
CA GLY A 326 27.46 -13.72 18.46
C GLY A 326 28.90 -13.66 18.98
N THR A 327 29.86 -13.15 18.18
CA THR A 327 31.25 -12.96 18.64
C THR A 327 31.47 -11.59 19.27
N ALA A 328 32.25 -11.54 20.35
CA ALA A 328 32.66 -10.28 20.98
C ALA A 328 33.80 -9.62 20.18
N ILE A 329 33.84 -8.30 20.21
CA ILE A 329 34.92 -7.52 19.59
C ILE A 329 36.14 -7.59 20.51
N PRO A 330 37.33 -7.96 20.02
CA PRO A 330 38.55 -7.94 20.84
C PRO A 330 38.82 -6.55 21.43
N GLU A 331 39.23 -6.48 22.69
CA GLU A 331 39.44 -5.23 23.43
C GLU A 331 40.47 -4.28 22.77
N ASP A 332 41.44 -4.84 22.04
CA ASP A 332 42.51 -4.13 21.34
C ASP A 332 42.16 -3.74 19.89
N SER A 333 40.87 -3.72 19.53
CA SER A 333 40.43 -3.48 18.17
C SER A 333 39.47 -2.31 18.02
N THR A 334 39.49 -1.67 16.84
CA THR A 334 38.60 -0.53 16.53
C THR A 334 37.35 -1.03 15.79
N PRO A 335 36.13 -0.79 16.30
CA PRO A 335 34.91 -1.24 15.65
C PRO A 335 34.63 -0.48 14.35
N LEU A 336 34.34 -1.21 13.28
CA LEU A 336 33.90 -0.67 12.00
C LEU A 336 32.37 -0.69 11.93
N ARG A 337 31.77 0.47 11.75
CA ARG A 337 30.32 0.66 11.73
C ARG A 337 29.82 0.91 10.32
N ARG A 338 28.64 0.39 9.99
CA ARG A 338 27.90 0.72 8.77
C ARG A 338 26.48 1.13 9.11
N PRO A 339 25.83 1.98 8.28
CA PRO A 339 24.40 2.18 8.36
C PRO A 339 23.67 0.84 8.23
N LEU A 340 22.77 0.54 9.16
CA LEU A 340 21.87 -0.60 9.11
C LEU A 340 20.45 -0.10 9.39
N LEU A 341 19.53 -0.42 8.49
CA LEU A 341 18.11 -0.13 8.68
C LEU A 341 17.57 -0.90 9.90
N SER A 342 16.62 -0.31 10.63
CA SER A 342 15.84 -1.03 11.65
C SER A 342 15.18 -2.27 11.06
N GLU A 343 14.89 -3.26 11.89
CA GLU A 343 14.26 -4.51 11.44
C GLU A 343 12.95 -4.25 10.67
N ASN A 344 12.08 -3.38 11.19
CA ASN A 344 10.85 -2.96 10.52
C ASN A 344 11.12 -2.33 9.14
N ALA A 345 12.14 -1.49 9.01
CA ALA A 345 12.52 -0.92 7.72
C ALA A 345 13.05 -1.97 6.75
N ARG A 346 13.79 -2.97 7.23
CA ARG A 346 14.25 -4.09 6.37
C ARG A 346 13.09 -4.97 5.91
N TRP A 347 12.03 -5.05 6.71
CA TRP A 347 10.77 -5.71 6.38
C TRP A 347 9.78 -4.85 5.58
N GLU A 348 10.16 -3.63 5.22
CA GLU A 348 9.33 -2.69 4.45
C GLU A 348 8.09 -2.19 5.21
N GLN A 349 8.15 -2.17 6.54
CA GLN A 349 7.06 -1.82 7.45
C GLN A 349 7.15 -0.40 8.03
N THR A 350 7.86 0.51 7.33
CA THR A 350 8.00 1.92 7.74
C THR A 350 7.41 2.85 6.68
N GLU A 351 7.10 4.09 7.08
CA GLU A 351 6.47 5.11 6.22
C GLU A 351 7.19 5.34 4.88
N GLU A 352 8.52 5.29 4.87
CA GLU A 352 9.33 5.42 3.66
C GLU A 352 8.89 4.44 2.56
N PHE A 353 8.49 3.22 2.92
CA PHE A 353 8.11 2.18 1.98
C PHE A 353 6.72 2.38 1.35
N LEU A 354 5.89 3.31 1.85
CA LEU A 354 4.65 3.68 1.17
C LEU A 354 4.89 4.34 -0.19
N SER A 355 6.02 5.03 -0.34
CA SER A 355 6.46 5.62 -1.62
C SER A 355 6.99 4.58 -2.60
N ARG A 356 7.36 3.38 -2.12
CA ARG A 356 7.90 2.30 -2.97
C ARG A 356 6.80 1.35 -3.40
N GLU A 357 6.99 0.63 -4.50
CA GLU A 357 6.11 -0.50 -4.85
C GLU A 357 6.00 -1.51 -3.70
N SER A 358 4.91 -2.28 -3.68
CA SER A 358 4.76 -3.35 -2.69
C SER A 358 5.71 -4.49 -3.04
N SER A 359 6.13 -5.25 -2.03
CA SER A 359 6.98 -6.42 -2.26
C SER A 359 6.32 -7.42 -3.21
N GLY A 360 4.99 -7.57 -3.14
CA GLY A 360 4.25 -8.41 -4.07
C GLY A 360 4.29 -7.93 -5.53
N VAL A 361 4.22 -6.62 -5.78
CA VAL A 361 4.37 -6.05 -7.13
C VAL A 361 5.80 -6.20 -7.62
N SER A 362 6.81 -5.94 -6.78
CA SER A 362 8.22 -6.18 -7.12
C SER A 362 8.48 -7.64 -7.49
N SER A 363 7.94 -8.59 -6.71
CA SER A 363 8.03 -10.03 -7.00
C SER A 363 7.44 -10.38 -8.37
N TRP A 364 6.25 -9.84 -8.69
CA TRP A 364 5.63 -10.04 -10.00
C TRP A 364 6.43 -9.38 -11.14
N ALA A 365 6.97 -8.18 -10.94
CA ALA A 365 7.76 -7.48 -11.94
C ALA A 365 9.04 -8.27 -12.29
N VAL A 366 9.70 -8.84 -11.27
CA VAL A 366 10.85 -9.73 -11.46
C VAL A 366 10.47 -11.00 -12.24
N LEU A 367 9.30 -11.58 -11.95
CA LEU A 367 8.76 -12.71 -12.71
C LEU A 367 8.42 -12.35 -14.15
N THR A 368 7.91 -11.15 -14.40
CA THR A 368 7.43 -10.76 -15.74
C THR A 368 8.57 -10.33 -16.66
N ILE A 369 9.57 -9.63 -16.12
CA ILE A 369 10.68 -9.06 -16.88
C ILE A 369 11.86 -10.04 -16.90
N GLY A 370 12.28 -10.54 -15.73
CA GLY A 370 13.44 -11.44 -15.53
C GLY A 370 14.79 -10.85 -16.00
N PRO A 371 15.90 -10.96 -15.25
CA PRO A 371 17.21 -10.62 -15.82
C PRO A 371 17.60 -11.68 -16.86
N GLY A 372 17.61 -11.34 -18.15
CA GLY A 372 18.20 -12.14 -19.24
C GLY A 372 17.72 -13.60 -19.34
N ASN A 373 16.53 -13.82 -19.93
CA ASN A 373 15.95 -15.16 -20.19
C ASN A 373 15.85 -16.09 -18.96
N SER A 374 15.84 -15.56 -17.73
CA SER A 374 15.77 -16.37 -16.50
C SER A 374 14.35 -16.57 -15.97
N SER A 375 13.37 -15.78 -16.45
CA SER A 375 11.98 -15.96 -16.06
C SER A 375 11.36 -17.18 -16.76
N PRO A 376 10.66 -18.07 -16.03
CA PRO A 376 9.94 -19.18 -16.63
C PRO A 376 8.64 -18.78 -17.32
N ILE A 377 8.11 -17.58 -17.06
CA ILE A 377 6.83 -17.10 -17.59
C ILE A 377 6.86 -15.57 -17.82
N PRO A 378 7.77 -15.07 -18.68
CA PRO A 378 7.81 -13.66 -19.03
C PRO A 378 6.49 -13.19 -19.64
N GLY A 379 6.06 -11.99 -19.29
CA GLY A 379 4.81 -11.40 -19.77
C GLY A 379 3.53 -11.85 -19.06
N VAL A 380 3.62 -12.60 -17.96
CA VAL A 380 2.45 -12.93 -17.12
C VAL A 380 1.77 -11.65 -16.61
N LYS A 381 0.44 -11.59 -16.71
CA LYS A 381 -0.33 -10.42 -16.26
C LYS A 381 -0.46 -10.42 -14.74
N PHE A 382 -0.68 -9.25 -14.15
CA PHE A 382 -0.86 -9.13 -12.71
C PHE A 382 -2.19 -9.74 -12.21
N ASP A 383 -3.14 -10.08 -13.09
CA ASP A 383 -4.51 -10.48 -12.73
C ASP A 383 -4.57 -11.62 -11.69
N SER A 384 -3.75 -12.65 -11.87
CA SER A 384 -3.69 -13.79 -10.94
C SER A 384 -3.11 -13.41 -9.57
N PHE A 385 -2.16 -12.48 -9.54
CA PHE A 385 -1.58 -11.93 -8.31
C PHE A 385 -2.48 -10.89 -7.63
N ARG A 386 -3.24 -10.13 -8.42
CA ARG A 386 -4.24 -9.15 -7.95
C ARG A 386 -5.28 -9.82 -7.08
N ARG A 387 -5.77 -10.98 -7.52
CA ARG A 387 -6.75 -11.78 -6.76
C ARG A 387 -6.24 -12.20 -5.39
N LEU A 388 -4.92 -12.23 -5.18
CA LEU A 388 -4.26 -12.56 -3.92
C LEU A 388 -3.84 -11.31 -3.12
N GLY A 389 -4.08 -10.10 -3.61
CA GLY A 389 -3.79 -8.84 -2.91
C GLY A 389 -2.33 -8.39 -2.98
N PHE A 390 -1.52 -8.91 -3.92
CA PHE A 390 -0.07 -8.65 -3.98
C PHE A 390 0.29 -7.16 -4.07
N ALA A 391 -0.64 -6.31 -4.54
CA ALA A 391 -0.46 -4.87 -4.57
C ALA A 391 -0.31 -4.23 -3.18
N PHE A 392 -0.73 -4.92 -2.12
CA PHE A 392 -0.68 -4.39 -0.76
C PHE A 392 0.44 -4.96 0.10
N TRP A 393 0.88 -6.19 -0.18
CA TRP A 393 1.72 -6.96 0.76
C TRP A 393 3.15 -6.48 0.90
N ASP A 394 3.59 -6.40 2.16
CA ASP A 394 4.96 -6.08 2.52
C ASP A 394 5.88 -7.30 2.40
N LYS A 395 7.19 -7.05 2.51
CA LYS A 395 8.19 -8.11 2.37
C LYS A 395 8.05 -9.19 3.43
N ARG A 396 7.68 -8.84 4.67
CA ARG A 396 7.53 -9.83 5.74
C ARG A 396 6.43 -10.82 5.41
N ARG A 397 5.27 -10.35 4.94
CA ARG A 397 4.18 -11.23 4.53
C ARG A 397 4.58 -12.10 3.35
N MET A 398 5.19 -11.52 2.32
CA MET A 398 5.68 -12.29 1.17
C MET A 398 6.70 -13.35 1.56
N CYS A 399 7.58 -13.05 2.53
CA CYS A 399 8.57 -13.98 3.05
C CYS A 399 7.93 -15.12 3.85
N LEU A 400 6.95 -14.82 4.70
CA LEU A 400 6.22 -15.81 5.49
C LEU A 400 5.31 -16.71 4.63
N LEU A 401 4.88 -16.22 3.47
CA LEU A 401 4.25 -17.04 2.42
C LEU A 401 5.27 -17.93 1.69
N GLY A 402 6.56 -17.75 1.88
CA GLY A 402 7.61 -18.48 1.16
C GLY A 402 7.83 -17.98 -0.27
N LEU A 403 7.45 -16.74 -0.59
CA LEU A 403 7.52 -16.20 -1.95
C LEU A 403 8.71 -15.25 -2.18
N THR A 404 9.44 -14.92 -1.11
CA THR A 404 10.69 -14.14 -1.17
C THR A 404 11.61 -14.52 -0.02
N TRP A 405 12.83 -13.98 -0.03
CA TRP A 405 13.86 -14.28 0.94
C TRP A 405 13.73 -13.51 2.27
N ASP A 406 14.22 -14.14 3.33
CA ASP A 406 14.34 -13.58 4.68
C ASP A 406 15.52 -12.58 4.78
N LEU A 407 15.54 -11.82 5.87
CA LEU A 407 16.57 -10.84 6.22
C LEU A 407 17.94 -11.44 6.48
N ASP A 408 18.05 -12.70 6.92
CA ASP A 408 19.34 -13.30 7.27
C ASP A 408 20.20 -13.68 6.05
N GLY A 409 19.72 -13.43 4.83
CA GLY A 409 20.56 -13.44 3.62
C GLY A 409 21.04 -14.82 3.19
N GLN A 410 20.46 -15.92 3.72
CA GLN A 410 20.52 -17.25 3.10
C GLN A 410 19.59 -17.28 1.87
N GLY A 411 19.79 -16.34 0.95
CA GLY A 411 18.99 -16.22 -0.26
C GLY A 411 19.26 -17.42 -1.16
N TYR A 412 18.22 -18.21 -1.42
CA TYR A 412 18.20 -19.12 -2.56
C TYR A 412 18.36 -18.34 -3.86
N SER A 413 18.71 -19.03 -4.95
CA SER A 413 18.88 -18.36 -6.25
C SER A 413 17.57 -17.71 -6.71
N ASN A 414 17.63 -16.75 -7.64
CA ASN A 414 16.41 -16.09 -8.13
C ASN A 414 15.41 -17.10 -8.71
N GLU A 415 15.90 -18.14 -9.37
CA GLU A 415 15.11 -19.25 -9.94
C GLU A 415 14.26 -19.95 -8.87
N PHE A 416 14.75 -20.06 -7.64
CA PHE A 416 14.01 -20.67 -6.54
C PHE A 416 12.70 -19.93 -6.26
N TYR A 417 12.75 -18.60 -6.16
CA TYR A 417 11.57 -17.79 -5.87
C TYR A 417 10.71 -17.54 -7.11
N LEU A 418 11.31 -17.51 -8.31
CA LEU A 418 10.57 -17.51 -9.56
C LEU A 418 9.70 -18.77 -9.70
N PHE A 419 10.25 -19.94 -9.36
CA PHE A 419 9.49 -21.19 -9.31
C PHE A 419 8.37 -21.14 -8.26
N ALA A 420 8.64 -20.59 -7.07
CA ALA A 420 7.61 -20.42 -6.04
C ALA A 420 6.46 -19.52 -6.51
N LEU A 421 6.76 -18.42 -7.19
CA LEU A 421 5.74 -17.51 -7.75
C LEU A 421 4.98 -18.12 -8.93
N GLU A 422 5.63 -18.91 -9.79
CA GLU A 422 4.96 -19.65 -10.85
C GLU A 422 3.98 -20.68 -10.27
N SER A 423 4.38 -21.39 -9.21
CA SER A 423 3.60 -22.49 -8.63
C SER A 423 2.24 -22.10 -8.04
N ILE A 424 2.03 -20.81 -7.78
CA ILE A 424 0.77 -20.29 -7.23
C ILE A 424 -0.19 -19.79 -8.32
N LEU A 425 0.21 -19.84 -9.59
CA LEU A 425 -0.61 -19.46 -10.72
C LEU A 425 -1.56 -20.59 -11.14
N PRO A 426 -2.68 -20.25 -11.79
CA PRO A 426 -3.53 -21.24 -12.44
C PRO A 426 -2.73 -22.11 -13.44
N PRO A 427 -2.81 -23.45 -13.37
CA PRO A 427 -2.03 -24.33 -14.24
C PRO A 427 -2.26 -24.09 -15.74
N ASP A 428 -3.52 -23.79 -16.12
CA ASP A 428 -3.89 -23.52 -17.51
C ASP A 428 -3.26 -22.21 -18.03
N GLU A 429 -3.14 -21.18 -17.17
CA GLU A 429 -2.48 -19.92 -17.54
C GLU A 429 -0.99 -20.15 -17.81
N VAL A 430 -0.32 -20.87 -16.91
CA VAL A 430 1.10 -21.22 -17.05
C VAL A 430 1.34 -22.05 -18.31
N ALA A 431 0.51 -23.08 -18.55
CA ALA A 431 0.64 -23.94 -19.73
C ALA A 431 0.49 -23.14 -21.03
N ASN A 432 -0.52 -22.26 -21.11
CA ASN A 432 -0.75 -21.44 -22.29
C ASN A 432 0.40 -20.45 -22.55
N LEU A 433 0.91 -19.79 -21.52
CA LEU A 433 2.06 -18.89 -21.65
C LEU A 433 3.30 -19.64 -22.16
N LYS A 434 3.60 -20.81 -21.59
CA LYS A 434 4.74 -21.63 -22.02
C LYS A 434 4.60 -22.12 -23.46
N VAL A 435 3.39 -22.48 -23.92
CA VAL A 435 3.14 -22.84 -25.33
C VAL A 435 3.44 -21.67 -26.26
N GLU A 436 2.98 -20.46 -25.95
CA GLU A 436 3.25 -19.28 -26.76
C GLU A 436 4.74 -18.88 -26.78
N LEU A 437 5.43 -19.06 -25.65
CA LEU A 437 6.87 -18.82 -25.56
C LEU A 437 7.67 -19.81 -26.42
N ARG A 438 7.29 -21.09 -26.44
CA ARG A 438 7.92 -22.09 -27.32
C ARG A 438 7.73 -21.75 -28.80
N LYS A 439 6.52 -21.31 -29.20
CA LYS A 439 6.27 -20.85 -30.58
C LYS A 439 7.15 -19.66 -30.95
N LYS A 440 7.25 -18.66 -30.07
CA LYS A 440 8.11 -17.49 -30.29
C LYS A 440 9.59 -17.87 -30.34
N GLY A 441 10.04 -18.73 -29.44
CA GLY A 441 11.42 -19.25 -29.42
C GLY A 441 11.78 -19.99 -30.71
N GLN A 442 10.88 -20.82 -31.24
CA GLN A 442 11.08 -21.54 -32.51
C GLN A 442 11.32 -20.59 -33.69
N ILE A 443 10.67 -19.42 -33.72
CA ILE A 443 10.87 -18.40 -34.78
C ILE A 443 12.25 -17.76 -34.68
N PHE A 444 12.74 -17.48 -33.47
CA PHE A 444 14.08 -16.89 -33.27
C PHE A 444 15.22 -17.82 -33.69
N TYR A 445 15.04 -19.14 -33.59
CA TYR A 445 16.07 -20.14 -33.94
C TYR A 445 15.89 -20.74 -35.36
N SER A 446 14.82 -20.41 -36.08
CA SER A 446 14.65 -20.80 -37.49
C SER A 446 15.22 -19.77 -38.48
N ASP A 447 15.45 -18.53 -38.03
CA ASP A 447 16.00 -17.42 -38.84
C ASP A 447 17.50 -17.14 -38.55
N SER A 448 18.18 -18.04 -37.81
CA SER A 448 19.65 -18.07 -37.61
C SER A 448 20.22 -19.37 -38.16
#